data_AF-A0A529NSH8-F1
#
_entry.id   AF-A0A529NSH8-F1
#
_cell.length_a   1.000
_cell.length_b   1.000
_cell.length_c   1.000
_cell.angle_alpha   90.00
_cell.angle_beta   90.00
_cell.angle_gamma   90.00
#
_symmetry.space_group_name_H-M   'P 1'
#
loop_
_entity.id
_entity.type
_entity.pdbx_description
1 polymer ?
#
loop_
_entity_poly.entity_id
_entity_poly.type
_entity_poly.pdbx_seq_one_letter_code
_entity_poly.pdbx_strand_id
1 'polypeptide(L)'
;LGYVGLPLAVAIARAGFPVFGFDVEAQKVESLNNGQSYIEAVTSTALASEVASGRFRATADFAELAVCDVIIICVPTPLTKHREPDLSFVRNTAGTIAKRLRLGQLIVLESTTYPGTTDDVIKPILEKTGLLSKIDFFLGFSPEREDPGNRSFEVATIPKVVAGDGIEAGTLVQAFYQGVVKTVVPVST
;
A
#
# COMPACT_ATOMS: atom_id res chain seq x y z
N LEU A 1 2.16 -9.04 -0.47
CA LEU A 1 3.19 -8.64 -1.46
C LEU A 1 2.96 -9.31 -2.82
N GLY A 2 2.00 -8.79 -3.59
CA GLY A 2 1.68 -9.32 -4.92
C GLY A 2 2.26 -8.48 -6.07
N TYR A 3 1.67 -8.63 -7.25
CA TYR A 3 2.03 -7.90 -8.47
C TYR A 3 2.02 -6.38 -8.30
N VAL A 4 1.10 -5.81 -7.52
CA VAL A 4 1.10 -4.35 -7.22
C VAL A 4 2.01 -4.02 -6.04
N GLY A 5 1.83 -4.74 -4.93
CA GLY A 5 2.45 -4.36 -3.67
C GLY A 5 3.98 -4.47 -3.65
N LEU A 6 4.58 -5.47 -4.34
CA LEU A 6 6.03 -5.63 -4.33
C LEU A 6 6.76 -4.58 -5.19
N PRO A 7 6.37 -4.30 -6.46
CA PRO A 7 6.93 -3.20 -7.23
C PRO A 7 6.83 -1.85 -6.51
N LEU A 8 5.66 -1.55 -5.94
CA LEU A 8 5.47 -0.32 -5.19
C LEU A 8 6.38 -0.24 -3.96
N ALA A 9 6.49 -1.32 -3.18
CA ALA A 9 7.37 -1.37 -2.02
C ALA A 9 8.85 -1.15 -2.40
N VAL A 10 9.31 -1.73 -3.50
CA VAL A 10 10.68 -1.53 -4.00
C VAL A 10 10.88 -0.11 -4.54
N ALA A 11 9.90 0.47 -5.21
CA ALA A 11 9.96 1.88 -5.65
C ALA A 11 10.07 2.83 -4.45
N ILE A 12 9.29 2.60 -3.40
CA ILE A 12 9.35 3.37 -2.14
C ILE A 12 10.72 3.19 -1.45
N ALA A 13 11.24 1.97 -1.38
CA ALA A 13 12.56 1.71 -0.81
C ALA A 13 13.67 2.43 -1.59
N ARG A 14 13.62 2.40 -2.92
CA ARG A 14 14.55 3.13 -3.80
C ARG A 14 14.48 4.65 -3.64
N ALA A 15 13.31 5.18 -3.32
CA ALA A 15 13.11 6.59 -2.99
C ALA A 15 13.73 6.98 -1.63
N GLY A 16 14.24 6.01 -0.86
CA GLY A 16 14.99 6.24 0.37
C GLY A 16 14.23 5.96 1.66
N PHE A 17 12.98 5.50 1.57
CA PHE A 17 12.18 5.17 2.75
C PHE A 17 12.51 3.76 3.28
N PRO A 18 12.49 3.54 4.61
CA PRO A 18 12.46 2.19 5.16
C PRO A 18 11.08 1.57 4.93
N VAL A 19 11.04 0.34 4.42
CA VAL A 19 9.82 -0.35 4.00
C VAL A 19 9.72 -1.72 4.65
N PHE A 20 8.60 -1.94 5.34
CA PHE A 20 8.13 -3.27 5.71
C PHE A 20 7.18 -3.81 4.64
N GLY A 21 7.53 -4.95 4.05
CA GLY A 21 6.63 -5.70 3.19
C GLY A 21 5.86 -6.74 4.00
N PHE A 22 4.54 -6.58 4.15
CA PHE A 22 3.72 -7.54 4.89
C PHE A 22 3.12 -8.61 3.98
N ASP A 23 3.30 -9.88 4.35
CA ASP A 23 2.64 -11.02 3.71
C ASP A 23 2.38 -12.13 4.73
N VAL A 24 1.27 -12.86 4.58
CA VAL A 24 0.90 -13.97 5.48
C VAL A 24 1.61 -15.27 5.11
N GLU A 25 2.13 -15.37 3.89
CA GLU A 25 2.82 -16.56 3.41
C GLU A 25 4.31 -16.51 3.77
N ALA A 26 4.71 -17.29 4.78
CA ALA A 26 6.09 -17.31 5.30
C ALA A 26 7.15 -17.58 4.21
N GLN A 27 6.85 -18.43 3.22
CA GLN A 27 7.75 -18.73 2.11
C GLN A 27 8.04 -17.49 1.25
N LYS A 28 7.03 -16.64 1.01
CA LYS A 28 7.22 -15.38 0.28
C LYS A 28 8.10 -14.42 1.09
N VAL A 29 7.84 -14.31 2.39
CA VAL A 29 8.63 -13.47 3.29
C VAL A 29 10.11 -13.88 3.29
N GLU A 30 10.39 -15.18 3.41
CA GLU A 30 11.75 -15.72 3.38
C GLU A 30 12.44 -15.45 2.03
N SER A 31 11.77 -15.77 0.92
CA SER A 31 12.28 -15.51 -0.44
C SER A 31 12.68 -14.05 -0.62
N LEU A 32 11.81 -13.11 -0.23
CA LEU A 32 12.06 -11.68 -0.41
C LEU A 32 13.19 -11.17 0.48
N ASN A 33 13.29 -11.64 1.72
CA ASN A 33 14.39 -11.30 2.62
C ASN A 33 15.74 -11.90 2.15
N ASN A 34 15.71 -12.94 1.33
CA ASN A 34 16.89 -13.46 0.63
C ASN A 34 17.18 -12.72 -0.69
N GLY A 35 16.47 -11.62 -0.97
CA GLY A 35 16.62 -10.84 -2.21
C GLY A 35 16.08 -11.54 -3.46
N GLN A 36 15.26 -12.60 -3.30
CA GLN A 36 14.71 -13.37 -4.41
C GLN A 36 13.28 -12.92 -4.70
N SER A 37 13.09 -12.28 -5.84
CA SER A 37 11.77 -11.86 -6.32
C SER A 37 11.08 -12.98 -7.09
N TYR A 38 9.78 -13.14 -6.85
CA TYR A 38 8.87 -14.01 -7.62
C TYR A 38 7.92 -13.21 -8.52
N ILE A 39 8.08 -11.88 -8.58
CA ILE A 39 7.28 -10.98 -9.44
C ILE A 39 8.16 -10.48 -10.58
N GLU A 40 7.75 -10.71 -11.84
CA GLU A 40 8.53 -10.35 -13.03
C GLU A 40 8.89 -8.85 -13.08
N ALA A 41 7.97 -7.98 -12.64
CA ALA A 41 8.18 -6.53 -12.60
C ALA A 41 9.30 -6.09 -11.63
N VAL A 42 9.78 -6.96 -10.74
CA VAL A 42 10.88 -6.69 -9.81
C VAL A 42 11.97 -7.73 -10.01
N THR A 43 13.13 -7.31 -10.50
CA THR A 43 14.28 -8.22 -10.61
C THR A 43 14.83 -8.58 -9.23
N SER A 44 15.33 -9.80 -9.05
CA SER A 44 16.00 -10.19 -7.79
C SER A 44 17.20 -9.30 -7.48
N THR A 45 17.94 -8.84 -8.48
CA THR A 45 19.04 -7.88 -8.28
C THR A 45 18.55 -6.56 -7.69
N ALA A 46 17.43 -6.03 -8.17
CA ALA A 46 16.83 -4.81 -7.65
C ALA A 46 16.40 -4.98 -6.19
N LEU A 47 15.69 -6.07 -5.89
CA LEU A 47 15.23 -6.36 -4.54
C LEU A 47 16.40 -6.59 -3.56
N ALA A 48 17.38 -7.40 -3.96
CA ALA A 48 18.55 -7.71 -3.15
C ALA A 48 19.34 -6.45 -2.78
N SER A 49 19.43 -5.46 -3.66
CA SER A 49 20.03 -4.16 -3.36
C SER A 49 19.29 -3.43 -2.21
N GLU A 50 17.95 -3.39 -2.27
CA GLU A 50 17.15 -2.73 -1.23
C GLU A 50 17.20 -3.48 0.11
N VAL A 51 17.23 -4.82 0.08
CA VAL A 51 17.43 -5.65 1.27
C VAL A 51 18.82 -5.42 1.88
N ALA A 52 19.89 -5.48 1.07
CA ALA A 52 21.26 -5.32 1.54
C ALA A 52 21.52 -3.92 2.11
N SER A 53 20.84 -2.90 1.59
CA SER A 53 20.90 -1.53 2.13
C SER A 53 20.05 -1.32 3.39
N GLY A 54 19.28 -2.31 3.82
CA GLY A 54 18.39 -2.24 4.98
C GLY A 54 17.12 -1.41 4.75
N ARG A 55 16.83 -1.00 3.51
CA ARG A 55 15.62 -0.22 3.17
C ARG A 55 14.39 -1.07 2.95
N PHE A 56 14.53 -2.35 2.63
CA PHE A 56 13.40 -3.26 2.49
C PHE A 56 13.55 -4.47 3.41
N ARG A 57 12.48 -4.82 4.12
CA ARG A 57 12.36 -6.08 4.86
C ARG A 57 10.95 -6.63 4.73
N ALA A 58 10.80 -7.88 4.33
CA ALA A 58 9.53 -8.59 4.38
C ALA A 58 9.29 -9.17 5.78
N THR A 59 8.03 -9.22 6.21
CA THR A 59 7.63 -9.77 7.52
C THR A 59 6.21 -10.35 7.47
N ALA A 60 5.96 -11.35 8.31
CA ALA A 60 4.62 -11.85 8.62
C ALA A 60 4.13 -11.32 9.99
N ASP A 61 4.97 -10.58 10.72
CA ASP A 61 4.60 -9.98 12.00
C ASP A 61 3.91 -8.62 11.79
N PHE A 62 2.58 -8.66 11.76
CA PHE A 62 1.76 -7.46 11.63
C PHE A 62 1.78 -6.55 12.88
N ALA A 63 2.45 -6.92 13.98
CA ALA A 63 2.69 -5.99 15.09
C ALA A 63 3.54 -4.79 14.64
N GLU A 64 4.39 -4.97 13.63
CA GLU A 64 5.25 -3.91 13.10
C GLU A 64 4.50 -2.81 12.36
N LEU A 65 3.20 -3.00 12.06
CA LEU A 65 2.34 -1.91 11.58
C LEU A 65 2.33 -0.70 12.53
N ALA A 66 2.55 -0.90 13.84
CA ALA A 66 2.57 0.16 14.83
C ALA A 66 3.71 1.18 14.63
N VAL A 67 4.81 0.76 14.00
CA VAL A 67 5.97 1.65 13.77
C VAL A 67 5.93 2.35 12.41
N CYS A 68 5.05 1.92 11.49
CA CYS A 68 4.91 2.55 10.17
C CYS A 68 4.21 3.92 10.27
N ASP A 69 4.68 4.92 9.53
CA ASP A 69 3.97 6.20 9.37
C ASP A 69 2.91 6.14 8.27
N VAL A 70 3.21 5.40 7.19
CA VAL A 70 2.33 5.19 6.04
C VAL A 70 2.08 3.69 5.86
N ILE A 71 0.82 3.30 5.73
CA ILE A 71 0.39 1.91 5.50
C ILE A 71 -0.39 1.86 4.19
N ILE A 72 0.07 1.03 3.25
CA ILE A 72 -0.53 0.93 1.91
C ILE A 72 -1.17 -0.45 1.74
N ILE A 73 -2.46 -0.48 1.39
CA ILE A 73 -3.26 -1.69 1.23
C ILE A 73 -3.24 -2.11 -0.25
N CYS A 74 -2.46 -3.16 -0.55
CA CYS A 74 -2.33 -3.75 -1.89
C CYS A 74 -2.78 -5.22 -1.91
N VAL A 75 -3.94 -5.53 -1.33
CA VAL A 75 -4.49 -6.89 -1.24
C VAL A 75 -5.42 -7.21 -2.42
N PRO A 76 -5.61 -8.48 -2.79
CA PRO A 76 -6.46 -8.82 -3.92
C PRO A 76 -7.93 -8.50 -3.65
N THR A 77 -8.65 -8.15 -4.70
CA THR A 77 -10.10 -7.90 -4.71
C THR A 77 -10.75 -8.76 -5.80
N PRO A 78 -10.69 -10.10 -5.67
CA PRO A 78 -11.20 -11.01 -6.71
C PRO A 78 -12.71 -10.84 -6.88
N LEU A 79 -13.26 -11.30 -8.00
CA LEU A 79 -14.70 -11.27 -8.19
C LEU A 79 -15.38 -12.44 -7.48
N THR A 80 -16.53 -12.19 -6.87
CA THR A 80 -17.42 -13.21 -6.34
C THR A 80 -18.12 -13.97 -7.48
N LYS A 81 -18.87 -15.02 -7.15
CA LYS A 81 -19.73 -15.75 -8.11
C LYS A 81 -20.74 -14.85 -8.83
N HIS A 82 -21.09 -13.71 -8.24
CA HIS A 82 -22.01 -12.72 -8.80
C HIS A 82 -21.30 -11.60 -9.58
N ARG A 83 -19.98 -11.72 -9.81
CA ARG A 83 -19.13 -10.71 -10.47
C ARG A 83 -19.05 -9.37 -9.73
N GLU A 84 -19.22 -9.41 -8.41
CA GLU A 84 -19.00 -8.27 -7.53
C GLU A 84 -17.59 -8.36 -6.93
N PRO A 85 -16.90 -7.23 -6.63
CA PRO A 85 -15.64 -7.28 -5.92
C PRO A 85 -15.77 -7.90 -4.53
N ASP A 86 -14.98 -8.92 -4.24
CA ASP A 86 -14.82 -9.49 -2.89
C ASP A 86 -13.89 -8.60 -2.07
N LEU A 87 -14.49 -7.83 -1.15
CA LEU A 87 -13.77 -6.96 -0.23
C LEU A 87 -13.31 -7.67 1.06
N SER A 88 -13.46 -8.99 1.18
CA SER A 88 -13.05 -9.74 2.38
C SER A 88 -11.59 -9.49 2.75
N PHE A 89 -10.69 -9.47 1.77
CA PHE A 89 -9.26 -9.18 1.97
C PHE A 89 -9.02 -7.75 2.45
N VAL A 90 -9.71 -6.76 1.88
CA VAL A 90 -9.61 -5.35 2.29
C VAL A 90 -10.13 -5.19 3.72
N ARG A 91 -11.30 -5.76 4.05
CA ARG A 91 -11.89 -5.72 5.39
C ARG A 91 -11.00 -6.39 6.43
N ASN A 92 -10.45 -7.56 6.12
CA ASN A 92 -9.54 -8.28 7.01
C ASN A 92 -8.26 -7.47 7.25
N THR A 93 -7.70 -6.86 6.21
CA THR A 93 -6.50 -6.01 6.31
C THR A 93 -6.78 -4.77 7.14
N ALA A 94 -7.89 -4.08 6.91
CA ALA A 94 -8.31 -2.94 7.73
C ALA A 94 -8.50 -3.34 9.20
N GLY A 95 -9.08 -4.52 9.47
CA GLY A 95 -9.21 -5.06 10.82
C GLY A 95 -7.86 -5.39 11.48
N THR A 96 -6.86 -5.84 10.71
CA THR A 96 -5.49 -6.04 11.21
C THR A 96 -4.82 -4.70 11.53
N ILE A 97 -4.97 -3.71 10.65
CA ILE A 97 -4.46 -2.34 10.87
C ILE A 97 -5.09 -1.73 12.12
N ALA A 98 -6.41 -1.84 12.29
CA ALA A 98 -7.12 -1.30 13.45
C ALA A 98 -6.53 -1.77 14.80
N LYS A 99 -6.04 -3.02 14.89
CA LYS A 99 -5.43 -3.55 16.13
C LYS A 99 -4.12 -2.87 16.53
N ARG A 100 -3.49 -2.15 15.61
CA ARG A 100 -2.16 -1.53 15.75
C ARG A 100 -2.15 -0.06 15.31
N LEU A 101 -3.33 0.50 15.02
CA LEU A 101 -3.50 1.87 14.57
C LEU A 101 -3.05 2.83 15.68
N ARG A 102 -2.30 3.86 15.29
CA ARG A 102 -1.86 4.92 16.19
C ARG A 102 -2.09 6.29 15.57
N LEU A 103 -1.98 7.32 16.43
CA LEU A 103 -2.08 8.71 16.03
C LEU A 103 -1.05 9.06 14.94
N GLY A 104 -1.49 9.88 13.98
CA GLY A 104 -0.71 10.44 12.88
C GLY A 104 -0.46 9.49 11.71
N GLN A 105 -0.98 8.26 11.71
CA GLN A 105 -0.78 7.32 10.60
C GLN A 105 -1.59 7.71 9.36
N LEU A 106 -0.99 7.51 8.18
CA LEU A 106 -1.66 7.59 6.89
C LEU A 106 -1.92 6.19 6.36
N ILE A 107 -3.19 5.86 6.05
CA ILE A 107 -3.58 4.59 5.46
C ILE A 107 -4.09 4.85 4.04
N VAL A 108 -3.43 4.26 3.04
CA VAL A 108 -3.76 4.43 1.62
C VAL A 108 -4.30 3.12 1.04
N LEU A 109 -5.47 3.18 0.41
CA LEU A 109 -6.00 2.07 -0.38
C LEU A 109 -5.45 2.13 -1.81
N GLU A 110 -4.73 1.08 -2.22
CA GLU A 110 -4.25 0.88 -3.61
C GLU A 110 -5.04 -0.20 -4.36
N SER A 111 -5.58 -1.19 -3.64
CA SER A 111 -6.39 -2.24 -4.23
C SER A 111 -7.52 -1.68 -5.09
N THR A 112 -7.66 -2.20 -6.31
CA THR A 112 -8.76 -1.86 -7.22
C THR A 112 -10.09 -2.20 -6.56
N THR A 113 -10.91 -1.19 -6.33
CA THR A 113 -12.20 -1.31 -5.64
C THR A 113 -13.21 -0.38 -6.30
N TYR A 114 -14.47 -0.40 -5.83
CA TYR A 114 -15.49 0.54 -6.28
C TYR A 114 -15.46 1.83 -5.43
N PRO A 115 -15.95 2.97 -5.99
CA PRO A 115 -16.04 4.24 -5.26
C PRO A 115 -16.76 4.11 -3.92
N GLY A 116 -16.25 4.74 -2.87
CA GLY A 116 -16.78 4.65 -1.51
C GLY A 116 -16.16 3.54 -0.66
N THR A 117 -15.32 2.65 -1.19
CA THR A 117 -14.67 1.60 -0.36
C THR A 117 -13.82 2.19 0.79
N THR A 118 -13.12 3.30 0.55
CA THR A 118 -12.36 3.99 1.62
C THR A 118 -13.30 4.53 2.71
N ASP A 119 -14.41 5.15 2.33
CA ASP A 119 -15.35 5.84 3.24
C ASP A 119 -16.33 4.90 3.94
N ASP A 120 -16.90 3.95 3.22
CA ASP A 120 -18.00 3.10 3.69
C ASP A 120 -17.52 1.77 4.28
N VAL A 121 -16.27 1.38 4.00
CA VAL A 121 -15.70 0.09 4.44
C VAL A 121 -14.49 0.25 5.33
N ILE A 122 -13.45 0.96 4.89
CA ILE A 122 -12.19 1.06 5.66
C ILE A 122 -12.38 1.99 6.86
N LYS A 123 -12.88 3.21 6.64
CA LYS A 123 -13.07 4.21 7.70
C LYS A 123 -13.87 3.66 8.89
N PRO A 124 -15.05 3.03 8.72
CA PRO A 124 -15.83 2.55 9.87
C PRO A 124 -15.17 1.37 10.60
N ILE A 125 -14.26 0.62 9.94
CA ILE A 125 -13.49 -0.44 10.61
C ILE A 125 -12.40 0.18 11.50
N LEU A 126 -11.69 1.18 10.99
CA LEU A 126 -10.61 1.84 11.74
C LEU A 126 -11.16 2.71 12.88
N GLU A 127 -12.28 3.41 12.69
CA GLU A 127 -12.88 4.26 13.73
C GLU A 127 -13.48 3.49 14.91
N LYS A 128 -13.68 2.16 14.79
CA LYS A 128 -14.03 1.30 15.94
C LYS A 128 -12.96 1.28 17.03
N THR A 129 -11.75 1.73 16.73
CA THR A 129 -10.68 1.91 17.73
C THR A 129 -10.94 3.09 18.66
N GLY A 130 -11.86 3.99 18.31
CA GLY A 130 -12.11 5.26 19.00
C GLY A 130 -11.31 6.43 18.42
N LEU A 131 -10.34 6.17 17.52
CA LEU A 131 -9.66 7.21 16.74
C LEU A 131 -10.53 7.68 15.58
N LEU A 132 -10.41 8.94 15.19
CA LEU A 132 -11.22 9.55 14.13
C LEU A 132 -10.38 9.89 12.88
N SER A 133 -10.92 9.58 11.70
CA SER A 133 -10.29 10.01 10.43
C SER A 133 -10.26 11.54 10.37
N LYS A 134 -9.24 12.11 9.71
CA LYS A 134 -8.96 13.56 9.59
C LYS A 134 -8.44 14.25 10.85
N ILE A 135 -8.45 13.57 11.98
CA ILE A 135 -8.04 14.14 13.27
C ILE A 135 -6.89 13.32 13.82
N ASP A 136 -7.15 12.03 14.06
CA ASP A 136 -6.21 11.13 14.72
C ASP A 136 -5.40 10.32 13.71
N PHE A 137 -5.99 9.98 12.57
CA PHE A 137 -5.34 9.30 11.46
C PHE A 137 -5.89 9.80 10.12
N PHE A 138 -5.20 9.47 9.04
CA PHE A 138 -5.53 9.97 7.70
C PHE A 138 -5.80 8.82 6.73
N LEU A 139 -6.75 9.03 5.83
CA LEU A 139 -7.12 8.07 4.80
C LEU A 139 -6.84 8.62 3.41
N GLY A 140 -6.27 7.77 2.57
CA GLY A 140 -5.96 8.05 1.18
C GLY A 140 -6.47 6.98 0.24
N PHE A 141 -6.58 7.36 -1.03
CA PHE A 141 -6.80 6.44 -2.13
C PHE A 141 -5.84 6.80 -3.27
N SER A 142 -5.22 5.78 -3.84
CA SER A 142 -4.35 5.92 -5.00
C SER A 142 -4.52 4.65 -5.81
N PRO A 143 -5.30 4.64 -6.91
CA PRO A 143 -5.51 3.42 -7.66
C PRO A 143 -4.24 3.04 -8.41
N GLU A 144 -3.92 1.75 -8.43
CA GLU A 144 -2.85 1.25 -9.29
C GLU A 144 -3.27 1.30 -10.76
N ARG A 145 -2.30 1.59 -11.65
CA ARG A 145 -2.47 1.79 -13.09
C ARG A 145 -1.42 1.06 -13.93
N GLU A 146 -0.57 0.25 -13.31
CA GLU A 146 0.35 -0.64 -14.00
C GLU A 146 -0.38 -1.56 -15.00
N ASP A 147 0.20 -1.67 -16.21
CA ASP A 147 -0.16 -2.63 -17.24
C ASP A 147 0.93 -3.73 -17.26
N PRO A 148 0.65 -4.96 -16.79
CA PRO A 148 1.65 -6.03 -16.72
C PRO A 148 2.24 -6.39 -18.09
N GLY A 149 1.52 -6.13 -19.19
CA GLY A 149 1.98 -6.40 -20.55
C GLY A 149 2.93 -5.35 -21.10
N ASN A 150 3.09 -4.21 -20.42
CA ASN A 150 3.79 -3.05 -20.93
C ASN A 150 5.11 -2.79 -20.20
N ARG A 151 6.18 -3.38 -20.73
CA ARG A 151 7.55 -3.26 -20.18
C ARG A 151 8.18 -1.87 -20.30
N SER A 152 7.53 -0.93 -20.99
CA SER A 152 8.05 0.42 -21.20
C SER A 152 7.81 1.35 -20.01
N PHE A 153 6.97 0.96 -19.05
CA PHE A 153 6.61 1.78 -17.90
C PHE A 153 7.03 1.09 -16.60
N GLU A 154 7.69 1.85 -15.74
CA GLU A 154 8.04 1.45 -14.38
C GLU A 154 7.12 2.21 -13.42
N VAL A 155 6.87 1.66 -12.22
CA VAL A 155 6.03 2.30 -11.19
C VAL A 155 6.38 3.77 -10.97
N ALA A 156 7.67 4.10 -10.96
CA ALA A 156 8.16 5.46 -10.74
C ALA A 156 7.79 6.46 -11.85
N THR A 157 7.47 5.99 -13.06
CA THR A 157 7.17 6.84 -14.22
C THR A 157 5.69 6.94 -14.55
N ILE A 158 4.86 6.02 -14.06
CA ILE A 158 3.41 6.05 -14.25
C ILE A 158 2.81 7.18 -13.41
N PRO A 159 2.06 8.13 -14.00
CA PRO A 159 1.39 9.17 -13.23
C PRO A 159 0.40 8.57 -12.23
N LYS A 160 0.62 8.88 -10.95
CA LYS A 160 -0.18 8.34 -9.85
C LYS A 160 -1.29 9.30 -9.48
N VAL A 161 -2.53 8.84 -9.60
CA VAL A 161 -3.70 9.60 -9.16
C VAL A 161 -3.81 9.46 -7.65
N VAL A 162 -3.99 10.56 -6.93
CA VAL A 162 -4.07 10.53 -5.47
C VAL A 162 -5.25 11.32 -4.96
N ALA A 163 -5.86 10.81 -3.91
CA ALA A 163 -6.97 11.40 -3.20
C ALA A 163 -6.79 11.17 -1.69
N GLY A 164 -7.35 12.07 -0.88
CA GLY A 164 -7.38 11.91 0.57
C GLY A 164 -8.73 12.32 1.15
N ASP A 165 -9.09 11.71 2.27
CA ASP A 165 -10.29 12.06 3.02
C ASP A 165 -10.12 13.44 3.66
N GLY A 166 -10.45 14.50 2.90
CA GLY A 166 -10.23 15.90 3.29
C GLY A 166 -8.86 16.46 2.88
N ILE A 167 -8.70 17.77 3.07
CA ILE A 167 -7.57 18.56 2.54
C ILE A 167 -6.22 18.09 3.13
N GLU A 168 -6.18 17.83 4.44
CA GLU A 168 -4.95 17.44 5.13
C GLU A 168 -4.48 16.06 4.68
N ALA A 169 -5.38 15.07 4.66
CA ALA A 169 -5.08 13.74 4.14
C ALA A 169 -4.64 13.80 2.66
N GLY A 170 -5.31 14.61 1.83
CA GLY A 170 -4.92 14.80 0.43
C GLY A 170 -3.51 15.35 0.27
N THR A 171 -3.14 16.31 1.12
CA THR A 171 -1.80 16.89 1.15
C THR A 171 -0.74 15.87 1.57
N LEU A 172 -1.02 15.05 2.59
CA LEU A 172 -0.13 13.99 3.06
C LEU A 172 0.09 12.91 1.99
N VAL A 173 -0.98 12.42 1.38
CA VAL A 173 -0.90 11.40 0.31
C VAL A 173 -0.12 11.94 -0.88
N GLN A 174 -0.40 13.18 -1.30
CA GLN A 174 0.32 13.82 -2.39
C GLN A 174 1.82 13.96 -2.07
N ALA A 175 2.16 14.49 -0.89
CA ALA A 175 3.56 14.67 -0.48
C ALA A 175 4.30 13.33 -0.42
N PHE A 176 3.66 12.28 0.10
CA PHE A 176 4.24 10.95 0.13
C PHE A 176 4.56 10.43 -1.28
N TYR A 177 3.58 10.40 -2.18
CA TYR A 177 3.81 9.87 -3.53
C TYR A 177 4.71 10.76 -4.39
N GLN A 178 4.79 12.08 -4.13
CA GLN A 178 5.74 12.96 -4.81
C GLN A 178 7.21 12.59 -4.53
N GLY A 179 7.49 11.97 -3.37
CA GLY A 179 8.80 11.41 -3.08
C GLY A 179 9.09 10.09 -3.80
N VAL A 180 8.06 9.40 -4.29
CA VAL A 180 8.15 8.02 -4.83
C VAL A 180 8.06 7.98 -6.36
N VAL A 181 7.18 8.78 -6.95
CA VAL A 181 6.91 8.80 -8.39
C VAL A 181 7.17 10.18 -9.00
N LYS A 182 7.46 10.21 -10.30
CA LYS A 182 7.77 11.45 -11.03
C LYS A 182 6.58 12.41 -11.15
N THR A 183 5.38 11.86 -11.31
CA THR A 183 4.17 12.66 -11.57
C THR A 183 3.04 12.20 -10.65
N VAL A 184 2.51 13.13 -9.86
CA VAL A 184 1.34 12.92 -9.01
C VAL A 184 0.19 13.80 -9.50
N VAL A 185 -1.00 13.23 -9.61
CA VAL A 185 -2.21 13.89 -10.08
C VAL A 185 -3.22 13.89 -8.93
N PRO A 186 -3.29 14.96 -8.12
CA PRO A 186 -4.27 15.06 -7.05
C PRO A 186 -5.68 15.26 -7.62
N VAL A 187 -6.65 14.57 -7.03
CA VAL A 187 -8.08 14.73 -7.36
C VAL A 187 -8.90 15.00 -6.10
N SER A 188 -10.01 15.71 -6.27
CA SER A 188 -10.96 15.95 -5.18
C SER A 188 -11.83 14.73 -4.92
N THR A 189 -12.06 14.44 -3.64
CA THR A 189 -13.11 13.54 -3.16
C THR A 189 -14.32 14.32 -2.69
#